data_AF-A0A966YQ78-F1
#
_entry.id   AF-A0A966YQ78-F1
#
_cell.length_a   1.000
_cell.length_b   1.000
_cell.length_c   1.000
_cell.angle_alpha   90.00
_cell.angle_beta   90.00
_cell.angle_gamma   90.00
#
_symmetry.space_group_name_H-M   'P 1'
#
loop_
_entity.id
_entity.type
_entity.pdbx_description
1 polymer ?
#
loop_
_entity_poly.entity_id
_entity_poly.type
_entity_poly.pdbx_seq_one_letter_code
_entity_poly.pdbx_strand_id
1 'polypeptide(L)'
;GAARAILEEAGVADVLCKSLGSPNHINVARATIEGLKGQRRPDEVARLRGLDPEEFLPGALWTAYQESERGEHKPKLDEED
;
A
#
# COMPACT_ATOMS: atom_id res chain seq x y z
N GLY A 1 -12.97 -13.54 -5.90
CA GLY A 1 -12.46 -14.43 -4.84
C GLY A 1 -12.29 -13.64 -3.55
N ALA A 2 -12.24 -14.29 -2.39
CA ALA A 2 -12.26 -13.62 -1.08
C ALA A 2 -11.26 -12.46 -0.95
N ALA A 3 -10.00 -12.64 -1.39
CA ALA A 3 -9.00 -11.59 -1.37
C ALA A 3 -9.38 -10.34 -2.18
N ARG A 4 -9.93 -10.53 -3.38
CA ARG A 4 -10.33 -9.43 -4.27
C ARG A 4 -11.43 -8.58 -3.64
N ALA A 5 -12.49 -9.21 -3.12
CA ALA A 5 -13.59 -8.49 -2.47
C ALA A 5 -13.08 -7.66 -1.28
N ILE A 6 -12.18 -8.23 -0.47
CA ILE A 6 -11.60 -7.50 0.68
C ILE A 6 -10.75 -6.31 0.21
N LEU A 7 -9.92 -6.48 -0.82
CA LEU A 7 -9.04 -5.43 -1.32
C LEU A 7 -9.81 -4.29 -1.99
N GLU A 8 -10.84 -4.61 -2.77
CA GLU A 8 -11.74 -3.62 -3.39
C GLU A 8 -12.49 -2.81 -2.32
N GLU A 9 -13.05 -3.47 -1.30
CA GLU A 9 -13.73 -2.79 -0.18
C GLU A 9 -12.76 -1.99 0.71
N ALA A 10 -11.48 -2.37 0.76
CA ALA A 10 -10.44 -1.61 1.44
C ALA A 10 -9.96 -0.38 0.64
N GLY A 11 -10.49 -0.17 -0.58
CA GLY A 11 -10.10 0.95 -1.45
C GLY A 11 -8.76 0.76 -2.17
N VAL A 12 -8.26 -0.47 -2.25
CA VAL A 12 -7.00 -0.76 -2.95
C VAL A 12 -7.28 -0.95 -4.44
N ALA A 13 -6.92 0.05 -5.24
CA ALA A 13 -7.13 0.03 -6.69
C ALA A 13 -6.14 -0.91 -7.41
N ASP A 14 -4.85 -0.79 -7.10
CA ASP A 14 -3.78 -1.46 -7.84
C ASP A 14 -2.97 -2.38 -6.93
N VAL A 15 -3.17 -3.70 -7.09
CA VAL A 15 -2.45 -4.72 -6.32
C VAL A 15 -2.40 -6.06 -7.05
N LEU A 16 -1.29 -6.77 -6.92
CA LEU A 16 -1.14 -8.15 -7.36
C LEU A 16 -1.21 -9.07 -6.14
N CYS A 17 -2.04 -10.12 -6.22
CA CYS A 17 -2.12 -11.12 -5.18
C CYS A 17 -2.39 -12.52 -5.74
N LYS A 18 -1.97 -13.54 -4.98
CA LYS A 18 -2.21 -14.95 -5.27
C LYS A 18 -2.39 -15.73 -3.97
N SER A 19 -3.42 -16.57 -3.89
CA SER A 19 -3.53 -17.56 -2.82
C SER A 19 -2.62 -18.76 -3.12
N LEU A 20 -1.68 -19.06 -2.22
CA LEU A 20 -0.68 -20.14 -2.36
C LEU A 20 -0.97 -21.35 -1.45
N GLY A 21 -1.99 -21.28 -0.60
CA GLY A 21 -2.33 -22.32 0.37
C GLY A 21 -3.71 -22.92 0.13
N SER A 22 -4.54 -22.90 1.18
CA SER A 22 -5.90 -23.44 1.12
C SER A 22 -6.76 -22.71 0.08
N PRO A 23 -7.56 -23.44 -0.73
CA PRO A 23 -8.57 -22.83 -1.60
C PRO A 23 -9.85 -22.43 -0.84
N ASN A 24 -9.99 -22.79 0.44
CA ASN A 24 -11.16 -22.47 1.24
C ASN A 24 -11.30 -20.95 1.43
N HIS A 25 -12.46 -20.40 1.06
CA HIS A 25 -12.69 -18.95 1.05
C HIS A 25 -12.56 -18.28 2.43
N ILE A 26 -12.94 -18.96 3.52
CA ILE A 26 -12.81 -18.41 4.87
C ILE A 26 -11.34 -18.29 5.26
N ASN A 27 -10.52 -19.29 4.92
CA ASN A 27 -9.08 -19.25 5.19
C ASN A 27 -8.38 -18.19 4.34
N VAL A 28 -8.75 -18.06 3.06
CA VAL A 28 -8.22 -16.99 2.20
C VAL A 28 -8.60 -15.62 2.78
N ALA A 29 -9.85 -15.41 3.20
CA ALA A 29 -10.27 -14.15 3.80
C ALA A 29 -9.46 -13.80 5.06
N ARG A 30 -9.29 -14.77 5.97
CA ARG A 30 -8.48 -14.60 7.19
C ARG A 30 -7.03 -14.25 6.86
N ALA A 31 -6.42 -14.98 5.93
CA ALA A 31 -5.05 -14.72 5.49
C ALA A 31 -4.90 -13.35 4.83
N THR A 32 -5.88 -12.90 4.04
CA THR A 32 -5.87 -11.54 3.46
C THR A 32 -5.91 -10.46 4.55
N ILE A 33 -6.81 -10.59 5.54
CA ILE A 33 -6.89 -9.65 6.65
C ILE A 33 -5.61 -9.65 7.49
N GLU A 34 -5.04 -10.82 7.77
CA GLU A 34 -3.76 -10.95 8.48
C GLU A 34 -2.62 -10.27 7.72
N GLY A 35 -2.52 -10.48 6.41
CA GLY A 35 -1.54 -9.81 5.56
C GLY A 35 -1.67 -8.29 5.60
N LEU A 36 -2.89 -7.75 5.49
CA LEU A 36 -3.14 -6.31 5.59
C LEU A 36 -2.73 -5.74 6.95
N LYS A 37 -3.01 -6.46 8.05
CA LYS A 37 -2.60 -6.05 9.41
C LYS A 37 -1.08 -6.06 9.61
N GLY A 38 -0.35 -6.89 8.85
CA GLY A 38 1.10 -6.99 8.92
C GLY A 38 1.84 -5.87 8.19
N GLN A 39 1.14 -5.08 7.37
CA GLN A 39 1.77 -3.96 6.65
C GLN A 39 2.16 -2.84 7.62
N ARG A 40 3.29 -2.20 7.35
CA ARG A 40 3.83 -1.10 8.17
C ARG A 40 4.07 0.13 7.31
N ARG A 41 3.81 1.32 7.88
CA ARG A 41 4.08 2.58 7.17
C ARG A 41 5.57 2.91 7.22
N PRO A 42 6.13 3.55 6.16
CA PRO A 42 7.56 3.87 6.13
C PRO A 42 8.01 4.81 7.25
N ASP A 43 7.20 5.81 7.62
CA ASP A 43 7.46 6.75 8.73
C ASP A 43 7.48 6.07 10.10
N GLU A 44 6.60 5.10 10.31
CA GLU A 44 6.56 4.28 11.53
C GLU A 44 7.84 3.44 11.66
N VAL A 45 8.29 2.84 10.56
CA VAL A 45 9.54 2.07 10.53
C VAL A 45 10.75 2.98 10.78
N ALA A 46 10.80 4.15 10.16
CA ALA A 46 11.87 5.13 10.35
C ALA A 46 11.98 5.56 11.81
N ARG A 47 10.85 5.92 12.43
CA ARG A 47 10.78 6.31 13.86
C ARG A 47 11.25 5.18 14.78
N LEU A 48 10.85 3.93 14.52
CA LEU A 48 11.31 2.80 15.34
C LEU A 48 12.80 2.52 15.19
N ARG A 49 13.38 2.79 14.02
CA ARG A 49 14.80 2.56 13.74
C ARG A 49 15.69 3.76 14.08
N GLY A 50 15.10 4.95 14.29
CA GLY A 50 15.86 6.18 14.52
C GLY A 50 16.66 6.64 13.30
N LEU A 51 16.17 6.32 12.10
CA LEU A 51 16.80 6.66 10.82
C LEU A 51 15.90 7.64 10.05
N ASP A 52 16.48 8.39 9.13
CA ASP A 52 15.70 9.11 8.14
C ASP A 52 15.09 8.12 7.12
N PRO A 53 13.81 8.25 6.71
CA PRO A 53 13.21 7.45 5.65
C PRO A 53 14.07 7.32 4.38
N GLU A 54 14.77 8.40 3.99
CA GLU A 54 15.58 8.46 2.77
C GLU A 54 16.82 7.55 2.84
N GLU A 55 17.28 7.18 4.04
CA GLU A 55 18.47 6.34 4.22
C GLU A 55 18.21 4.86 3.91
N PHE A 56 16.96 4.39 3.98
CA PHE A 56 16.64 2.96 3.82
C PHE A 56 15.53 2.64 2.81
N LEU A 57 14.77 3.64 2.36
CA LEU A 57 13.75 3.45 1.33
C LEU A 57 14.32 3.78 -0.06
N PRO A 58 13.92 3.05 -1.11
CA PRO A 58 14.16 3.49 -2.47
C PRO A 58 13.50 4.85 -2.72
N GLY A 59 14.22 5.80 -3.33
CA GLY A 59 13.74 7.18 -3.52
C GLY A 59 12.35 7.27 -4.18
N ALA A 60 12.10 6.48 -5.23
CA ALA A 60 10.79 6.46 -5.89
C ALA A 60 9.63 6.04 -4.98
N LEU A 61 9.87 5.10 -4.05
CA LEU A 61 8.85 4.66 -3.10
C LEU A 61 8.56 5.76 -2.07
N TRP A 62 9.60 6.46 -1.62
CA TRP A 62 9.44 7.58 -0.70
C TRP A 62 8.68 8.74 -1.32
N THR A 63 9.02 9.12 -2.56
CA THR A 63 8.28 10.13 -3.33
C THR A 63 6.80 9.75 -3.47
N ALA A 64 6.49 8.53 -3.90
CA ALA A 64 5.11 8.07 -4.05
C ALA A 64 4.34 8.10 -2.71
N TYR A 65 5.00 7.76 -1.61
CA TYR A 65 4.39 7.86 -0.28
C TYR A 65 4.08 9.30 0.12
N GLN A 66 5.04 10.22 -0.05
CA GLN A 66 4.83 11.65 0.22
C GLN A 66 3.71 12.24 -0.65
N GLU A 67 3.64 11.85 -1.92
CA GLU A 67 2.56 12.25 -2.83
C GLU A 67 1.20 11.78 -2.32
N SER A 68 1.10 10.55 -1.82
CA SER A 68 -0.15 10.02 -1.26
C SER A 68 -0.62 10.77 -0.01
N GLU A 69 0.29 11.27 0.82
CA GLU A 69 -0.04 12.04 2.03
C GLU A 69 -0.41 13.51 1.72
N ARG A 70 -0.04 14.04 0.55
CA ARG A 70 -0.35 15.43 0.14
C ARG A 70 -1.81 15.66 -0.26
N GLY A 71 -2.63 14.62 -0.39
CA GLY A 71 -4.03 14.71 -0.84
C GLY A 71 -4.16 14.84 -2.37
N GLU A 72 -5.40 15.00 -2.87
CA GLU A 72 -5.72 14.94 -4.32
C GLU A 72 -4.76 15.70 -5.22
N HIS A 73 -4.03 14.95 -6.06
CA HIS A 73 -3.24 15.49 -7.14
C HIS A 73 -4.18 15.94 -8.27
N LYS A 74 -4.46 17.25 -8.35
CA LYS A 74 -4.98 17.84 -9.60
C LYS A 74 -3.82 17.90 -10.59
N PRO A 75 -3.87 17.17 -11.72
CA PRO A 75 -2.83 17.27 -12.72
C PRO A 75 -2.72 18.75 -13.14
N LYS A 76 -1.49 19.25 -13.29
CA LYS A 76 -1.27 20.58 -13.86
C LYS A 76 -1.90 20.55 -15.25
N LEU A 77 -2.95 21.33 -15.47
CA LEU A 77 -3.37 21.70 -16.82
C LEU A 77 -2.16 22.41 -17.42
N ASP A 78 -1.64 21.85 -18.51
CA ASP A 78 -0.62 22.52 -19.30
C ASP A 78 -1.23 23.85 -19.78
N GLU A 79 -0.80 24.95 -19.16
CA GLU A 79 -1.05 26.28 -19.71
C GLU A 79 -0.22 26.35 -20.99
N GLU A 80 -0.88 26.17 -22.13
CA GLU A 80 -0.33 26.39 -23.47
C GLU A 80 0.08 27.87 -23.63
N ASP A 81 1.30 28.09 -24.14
CA ASP A 81 1.84 29.39 -24.60
C ASP A 81 1.04 30.00 -25.76
#